data_AF-A0A2D6FBH1-F1
#
_entry.id   AF-A0A2D6FBH1-F1
#
_cell.length_a   1.000
_cell.length_b   1.000
_cell.length_c   1.000
_cell.angle_alpha   90.00
_cell.angle_beta   90.00
_cell.angle_gamma   90.00
#
_symmetry.space_group_name_H-M   'P 1'
#
loop_
_entity.id
_entity.type
_entity.pdbx_description
1 polymer ?
#
loop_
_entity_poly.entity_id
_entity_poly.type
_entity_poly.pdbx_seq_one_letter_code
_entity_poly.pdbx_strand_id
1 'polypeptide(L)'
;MIAEHFVDTINIFGPSGYASREFTNYYNAYAAMPSLHFGWTVMFGIIFLGTNSRLVKVFGVVYPIMTLFAITITGNHFIMDAIGGGLLIMASFLAMELGFRRRFFVPVILSKARAKPGEV
;
A
#
# COMPACT_ATOMS: atom_id res chain seq x y z
N MET A 1 -21.99 -17.29 -20.09
CA MET A 1 -21.23 -16.01 -20.09
C MET A 1 -19.79 -16.31 -19.69
N ILE A 2 -18.77 -15.55 -20.14
CA ILE A 2 -17.35 -15.86 -19.88
C ILE A 2 -17.04 -15.98 -18.37
N ALA A 3 -17.82 -15.30 -17.52
CA ALA A 3 -17.74 -15.36 -16.06
C ALA A 3 -17.99 -16.76 -15.45
N GLU A 4 -18.76 -17.64 -16.09
CA GLU A 4 -19.04 -19.00 -15.58
C GLU A 4 -17.81 -19.92 -15.61
N HIS A 5 -16.78 -19.55 -16.37
CA HIS A 5 -15.53 -20.31 -16.49
C HIS A 5 -14.42 -19.81 -15.55
N PHE A 6 -14.70 -18.80 -14.70
CA PHE A 6 -13.75 -18.30 -13.72
C PHE A 6 -14.12 -18.76 -12.31
N VAL A 7 -13.10 -19.16 -11.54
CA VAL A 7 -13.26 -19.56 -10.14
C VAL A 7 -12.99 -18.35 -9.26
N ASP A 8 -14.01 -17.93 -8.50
CA ASP A 8 -13.85 -16.88 -7.51
C ASP A 8 -13.13 -17.43 -6.26
N THR A 9 -11.81 -17.25 -6.25
CA THR A 9 -10.96 -17.72 -5.14
C THR A 9 -11.22 -16.98 -3.83
N ILE A 10 -11.77 -15.75 -3.84
CA ILE A 10 -12.11 -15.06 -2.59
C ILE A 10 -13.36 -15.63 -1.96
N ASN A 11 -14.32 -16.08 -2.77
CA ASN A 11 -15.51 -16.74 -2.27
C ASN A 11 -15.16 -18.10 -1.65
N ILE A 12 -14.20 -18.82 -2.24
CA ILE A 12 -13.80 -20.16 -1.78
C ILE A 12 -12.80 -20.12 -0.61
N PHE A 13 -11.79 -19.26 -0.69
CA PHE A 13 -10.65 -19.24 0.25
C PHE A 13 -10.53 -17.94 1.04
N GLY A 14 -11.32 -16.91 0.73
CA GLY A 14 -11.26 -15.63 1.41
C GLY A 14 -11.83 -15.67 2.82
N PRO A 15 -11.60 -14.62 3.62
CA PRO A 15 -12.09 -14.58 5.00
C PRO A 15 -13.63 -14.55 4.99
N SER A 16 -14.26 -15.57 5.57
CA SER A 16 -15.73 -15.75 5.59
C SER A 16 -16.50 -14.57 6.18
N GLY A 17 -15.84 -13.72 6.99
CA GLY A 17 -16.40 -12.48 7.52
C GLY A 17 -16.82 -11.48 6.43
N TYR A 18 -16.10 -11.39 5.30
CA TYR A 18 -16.49 -10.51 4.20
C TYR A 18 -17.70 -11.02 3.41
N ALA A 19 -18.09 -12.28 3.55
CA ALA A 19 -19.30 -12.81 2.93
C ALA A 19 -20.51 -12.79 3.87
N SER A 20 -20.35 -12.33 5.12
CA SER A 20 -21.41 -12.34 6.11
C SER A 20 -22.43 -11.22 5.85
N ARG A 21 -23.71 -11.54 6.03
CA ARG A 21 -24.82 -10.59 5.84
C ARG A 21 -24.74 -9.39 6.79
N GLU A 22 -24.05 -9.54 7.93
CA GLU A 22 -23.81 -8.45 8.88
C GLU A 22 -22.75 -7.49 8.36
N PHE A 23 -21.64 -7.99 7.79
CA PHE A 23 -20.55 -7.16 7.28
C PHE A 23 -20.89 -6.45 5.96
N THR A 24 -21.72 -7.04 5.09
CA THR A 24 -22.13 -6.43 3.81
C THR A 24 -22.85 -5.08 3.97
N ASN A 25 -23.36 -4.74 5.15
CA ASN A 25 -23.98 -3.44 5.43
C ASN A 25 -22.96 -2.35 5.80
N TYR A 26 -21.72 -2.71 6.16
CA TYR A 26 -20.71 -1.76 6.66
C TYR A 26 -19.72 -1.28 5.60
N TYR A 27 -19.73 -1.88 4.41
CA TYR A 27 -18.86 -1.45 3.30
C TYR A 27 -19.58 -1.57 1.96
N ASN A 28 -19.16 -0.75 1.00
CA ASN A 28 -19.65 -0.85 -0.37
C ASN A 28 -18.92 -1.99 -1.09
N ALA A 29 -19.61 -3.10 -1.33
CA ALA A 29 -19.06 -4.26 -2.03
C ALA A 29 -18.58 -3.95 -3.47
N TYR A 30 -19.00 -2.83 -4.04
CA TYR A 30 -18.58 -2.37 -5.36
C TYR A 30 -17.46 -1.31 -5.31
N ALA A 31 -17.04 -0.86 -4.12
CA ALA A 31 -15.98 0.13 -3.98
C ALA A 31 -14.60 -0.54 -4.06
N ALA A 32 -14.13 -0.76 -5.29
CA ALA A 32 -12.79 -1.31 -5.53
C ALA A 32 -11.69 -0.22 -5.53
N MET A 33 -12.00 1.03 -5.91
CA MET A 33 -11.01 2.11 -6.00
C MET A 33 -11.26 3.20 -4.96
N PRO A 34 -10.21 3.69 -4.25
CA PRO A 34 -8.82 3.21 -4.26
C PRO A 34 -8.62 1.96 -3.38
N SER A 35 -7.62 1.12 -3.69
CA SER A 35 -7.32 -0.07 -2.89
C SER A 35 -6.74 0.30 -1.52
N LEU A 36 -7.56 0.17 -0.47
CA LEU A 36 -7.14 0.43 0.90
C LEU A 36 -6.11 -0.59 1.41
N HIS A 37 -6.26 -1.86 1.02
CA HIS A 37 -5.31 -2.93 1.35
C HIS A 37 -3.90 -2.53 0.91
N PHE A 38 -3.75 -2.14 -0.37
CA PHE A 38 -2.46 -1.72 -0.89
C PHE A 38 -1.99 -0.40 -0.26
N GLY A 39 -2.85 0.61 -0.16
CA GLY A 39 -2.51 1.90 0.45
C GLY A 39 -1.96 1.75 1.88
N TRP A 40 -2.61 0.95 2.73
CA TRP A 40 -2.18 0.73 4.11
C TRP A 40 -0.77 0.12 4.19
N THR A 41 -0.47 -0.84 3.30
CA THR A 41 0.87 -1.46 3.25
C THR A 41 1.93 -0.51 2.72
N VAL A 42 1.60 0.36 1.76
CA VAL A 42 2.51 1.41 1.28
C VAL A 42 2.81 2.42 2.40
N MET A 43 1.81 2.82 3.18
CA MET A 43 1.99 3.70 4.34
C MET A 43 2.98 3.09 5.34
N PHE A 44 2.80 1.83 5.72
CA PHE A 44 3.76 1.15 6.59
C PHE A 44 5.13 0.99 5.93
N GLY A 45 5.18 0.72 4.63
CA GLY A 45 6.43 0.65 3.87
C GLY A 45 7.25 1.93 3.99
N ILE A 46 6.62 3.08 3.77
CA ILE A 46 7.23 4.40 3.93
C ILE A 46 7.77 4.59 5.37
N ILE A 47 6.95 4.27 6.38
CA ILE A 47 7.35 4.39 7.80
C ILE A 47 8.55 3.48 8.11
N PHE A 48 8.53 2.23 7.66
CA PHE A 48 9.55 1.22 7.93
C PHE A 48 10.90 1.57 7.29
N LEU A 49 10.88 2.19 6.10
CA LEU A 49 12.08 2.68 5.43
C LEU A 49 12.81 3.77 6.23
N GLY A 50 12.10 4.51 7.08
CA GLY A 50 12.66 5.53 7.99
C GLY A 50 13.36 4.97 9.23
N THR A 51 13.27 3.67 9.51
CA THR A 51 13.88 3.06 10.70
C THR A 51 15.37 2.73 10.51
N ASN A 52 16.11 2.41 11.58
CA ASN A 52 17.53 2.01 11.48
C ASN A 52 17.74 0.51 11.22
N SER A 53 16.71 -0.33 11.38
CA SER A 53 16.84 -1.78 11.23
C SER A 53 16.75 -2.20 9.77
N ARG A 54 17.78 -2.89 9.26
CA ARG A 54 17.79 -3.42 7.88
C ARG A 54 16.63 -4.39 7.63
N LEU A 55 16.31 -5.22 8.62
CA LEU A 55 15.21 -6.19 8.50
C LEU A 55 13.85 -5.47 8.34
N VAL A 56 13.62 -4.42 9.12
CA VAL A 56 12.37 -3.63 9.05
C VAL A 56 12.25 -2.94 7.69
N LYS A 57 13.36 -2.43 7.13
CA LYS A 57 13.36 -1.87 5.77
C LYS A 57 13.00 -2.89 4.70
N VAL A 58 13.51 -4.12 4.81
CA VAL A 58 13.13 -5.21 3.90
C VAL A 58 11.64 -5.48 3.98
N PHE A 59 11.07 -5.58 5.18
CA PHE A 59 9.62 -5.72 5.36
C PHE A 59 8.85 -4.54 4.75
N GLY A 60 9.38 -3.33 4.82
CA GLY A 60 8.76 -2.14 4.23
C GLY A 60 8.60 -2.20 2.70
N VAL A 61 9.40 -3.02 2.02
CA VAL A 61 9.29 -3.24 0.56
C VAL A 61 8.55 -4.54 0.23
N VAL A 62 8.88 -5.62 0.94
CA VAL A 62 8.29 -6.94 0.68
C VAL A 62 6.80 -6.94 0.96
N TYR A 63 6.35 -6.27 2.03
CA TYR A 63 4.94 -6.28 2.40
C TYR A 63 4.01 -5.71 1.32
N PRO A 64 4.20 -4.47 0.81
CA PRO A 64 3.34 -3.94 -0.26
C PRO A 64 3.42 -4.75 -1.55
N ILE A 65 4.58 -5.34 -1.90
CA ILE A 65 4.71 -6.23 -3.07
C ILE A 65 3.84 -7.47 -2.91
N MET A 66 3.92 -8.13 -1.74
CA MET A 66 3.11 -9.31 -1.44
C MET A 66 1.62 -8.99 -1.44
N THR A 67 1.23 -7.82 -0.93
CA THR A 67 -0.17 -7.36 -0.97
C THR A 67 -0.63 -7.12 -2.40
N LEU A 68 0.17 -6.46 -3.25
CA LEU A 68 -0.17 -6.26 -4.67
C LEU A 68 -0.40 -7.58 -5.39
N PHE A 69 0.48 -8.56 -5.15
CA PHE A 69 0.33 -9.91 -5.70
C PHE A 69 -0.95 -10.59 -5.19
N ALA A 70 -1.21 -10.53 -3.89
CA ALA A 70 -2.39 -11.14 -3.29
C ALA A 70 -3.69 -10.56 -3.84
N ILE A 71 -3.84 -9.23 -3.88
CA ILE A 71 -5.10 -8.60 -4.34
C ILE A 71 -5.36 -8.79 -5.83
N THR A 72 -4.31 -8.94 -6.64
CA THR A 72 -4.45 -9.13 -8.09
C THR A 72 -4.77 -10.58 -8.45
N ILE A 73 -4.08 -11.55 -7.84
CA ILE A 73 -4.32 -12.98 -8.12
C ILE A 73 -5.65 -13.46 -7.55
N THR A 74 -6.08 -12.90 -6.42
CA THR A 74 -7.41 -13.21 -5.86
C THR A 74 -8.55 -12.50 -6.60
N GLY A 75 -8.24 -11.65 -7.60
CA GLY A 75 -9.25 -10.91 -8.36
C GLY A 75 -9.98 -9.84 -7.54
N ASN A 76 -9.44 -9.44 -6.39
CA ASN A 76 -10.05 -8.47 -5.49
C ASN A 76 -9.94 -7.04 -6.04
N HIS A 77 -8.83 -6.73 -6.72
CA HIS A 77 -8.55 -5.41 -7.27
C HIS A 77 -7.88 -5.48 -8.63
N PHE A 78 -8.19 -4.50 -9.49
CA PHE A 78 -7.36 -4.21 -10.65
C PHE A 78 -6.09 -3.48 -10.22
N ILE A 79 -5.03 -3.56 -11.03
CA ILE A 79 -3.76 -2.84 -10.79
C ILE A 79 -4.01 -1.32 -10.68
N MET A 80 -4.99 -0.78 -11.41
CA MET A 80 -5.38 0.64 -11.32
C MET A 80 -5.88 1.03 -9.93
N ASP A 81 -6.57 0.14 -9.22
CA ASP A 81 -7.03 0.40 -7.86
C ASP A 81 -5.85 0.53 -6.90
N ALA A 82 -4.81 -0.30 -7.09
CA ALA A 82 -3.57 -0.23 -6.33
C ALA A 82 -2.79 1.06 -6.64
N ILE A 83 -2.72 1.47 -7.91
CA ILE A 83 -2.13 2.76 -8.30
C ILE A 83 -2.86 3.91 -7.58
N GLY A 84 -4.19 3.90 -7.60
CA GLY A 84 -5.02 4.89 -6.89
C GLY A 84 -4.73 4.92 -5.38
N GLY A 85 -4.63 3.75 -4.74
CA GLY A 85 -4.28 3.63 -3.33
C GLY A 85 -2.87 4.15 -3.01
N GLY A 86 -1.88 3.82 -3.84
CA GLY A 86 -0.51 4.31 -3.70
C GLY A 86 -0.42 5.84 -3.84
N LEU A 87 -1.07 6.40 -4.87
CA LEU A 87 -1.15 7.85 -5.09
C LEU A 87 -1.82 8.58 -3.93
N LEU A 88 -2.93 8.05 -3.40
CA LEU A 88 -3.62 8.63 -2.26
C LEU A 88 -2.70 8.76 -1.04
N ILE A 89 -1.95 7.70 -0.73
CA ILE A 89 -1.03 7.69 0.41
C ILE A 89 0.14 8.63 0.18
N MET A 90 0.77 8.60 -1.01
CA MET A 90 1.85 9.54 -1.33
C MET A 90 1.39 11.00 -1.22
N ALA A 91 0.19 11.33 -1.73
CA ALA A 91 -0.39 12.66 -1.61
C ALA A 91 -0.63 13.05 -0.15
N SER A 92 -1.07 12.10 0.69
CA SER A 92 -1.30 12.32 2.12
C SER A 92 -0.01 12.65 2.87
N PHE A 93 1.08 11.92 2.59
CA PHE A 93 2.41 12.23 3.15
C PHE A 93 2.93 13.59 2.66
N LEU A 94 2.78 13.90 1.37
CA LEU A 94 3.16 15.19 0.81
C LEU A 94 2.39 16.36 1.45
N ALA A 95 1.08 16.22 1.61
CA ALA A 95 0.24 17.22 2.26
C ALA A 95 0.66 17.46 3.72
N MET A 96 1.00 16.39 4.45
CA MET A 96 1.51 16.47 5.82
C MET A 96 2.85 17.22 5.89
N GLU A 97 3.77 16.92 4.98
CA GLU A 97 5.07 17.57 4.92
C GLU A 97 4.98 19.07 4.59
N LEU A 98 4.14 19.43 3.62
CA LEU A 98 3.89 20.82 3.22
C LEU A 98 3.17 21.61 4.31
N GLY A 99 2.16 21.01 4.95
CA GLY A 99 1.31 21.68 5.94
C GLY A 99 1.99 21.90 7.29
N PHE A 100 2.78 20.93 7.78
CA PHE A 100 3.38 21.00 9.11
C PHE A 100 4.83 21.49 9.13
N ARG A 101 5.47 21.71 7.97
CA ARG A 101 6.91 22.07 7.83
C ARG A 101 7.86 21.19 8.67
N ARG A 102 7.43 20.01 9.11
CA ARG A 102 8.28 19.07 9.84
C ARG A 102 8.89 18.13 8.80
N ARG A 103 10.21 18.27 8.57
CA ARG A 103 11.02 17.41 7.68
C ARG A 103 11.19 16.00 8.27
N PHE A 104 10.10 15.31 8.57
CA PHE A 104 10.16 13.96 9.12
C PHE A 104 10.66 12.94 8.09
N PHE A 105 10.39 13.17 6.80
CA PHE A 105 10.52 12.13 5.78
C PHE A 105 11.28 12.55 4.51
N VAL A 106 11.86 13.75 4.44
CA VAL A 106 12.90 14.03 3.43
C VAL A 106 14.02 13.02 3.68
N PRO A 107 14.23 12.05 2.79
CA PRO A 107 15.19 11.00 3.07
C PRO A 107 16.58 11.62 3.08
N VAL A 108 17.41 11.14 4.00
CA VAL A 108 18.87 11.30 4.03
C VAL A 108 19.52 10.99 2.66
N ILE A 109 18.78 10.37 1.73
CA ILE A 109 19.13 10.22 0.31
C ILE A 109 19.47 11.58 -0.35
N LEU A 110 18.73 12.65 -0.07
CA LEU A 110 19.08 14.02 -0.53
C LEU A 110 20.20 14.66 0.31
N SER A 111 20.40 14.21 1.55
CA SER A 111 21.52 14.68 2.38
C SER A 111 22.87 14.14 1.91
N LYS A 112 22.93 12.92 1.34
CA LYS A 112 24.16 12.38 0.76
C LYS A 112 24.59 13.09 -0.51
N ALA A 113 23.65 13.64 -1.27
CA ALA A 113 23.96 14.49 -2.43
C ALA A 113 24.60 15.84 -2.04
N ARG A 114 24.58 16.20 -0.74
CA ARG A 114 25.16 17.44 -0.21
C ARG A 114 26.52 17.24 0.46
N ALA A 115 27.00 16.01 0.62
CA ALA A 115 28.37 15.75 1.05
C ALA A 115 29.30 16.03 -0.14
N LYS A 116 29.96 17.19 -0.10
CA LYS A 116 31.00 17.56 -1.06
C LYS A 116 32.09 16.47 -1.06
N PRO A 117 32.57 16.02 -2.23
CA PRO A 117 33.77 15.19 -2.28
C PRO A 117 34.98 16.08 -1.95
N GLY A 118 35.60 15.92 -0.78
CA GLY A 118 36.83 16.66 -0.48
C GLY A 118 37.30 16.81 0.97
N GLU A 119 36.79 16.10 1.97
CA GLU A 119 37.38 16.12 3.32
C GLU A 119 37.48 14.70 3.89
N VAL A 120 38.56 14.00 3.53
CA VAL A 120 39.53 13.35 4.44
C VAL A 120 40.87 13.30 3.71
#